data_AF-A0ABD7JXB7-F1
#
_entry.id   AF-A0ABD7JXB7-F1
#
_cell.length_a   1.000
_cell.length_b   1.000
_cell.length_c   1.000
_cell.angle_alpha   90.00
_cell.angle_beta   90.00
_cell.angle_gamma   90.00
#
_symmetry.space_group_name_H-M   'P 1'
#
loop_
_entity.id
_entity.type
_entity.pdbx_description
1 polymer ?
#
loop_
_entity_poly.entity_id
_entity_poly.type
_entity_poly.pdbx_seq_one_letter_code
_entity_poly.pdbx_strand_id
1 'polypeptide(L)'
;MLGTRLKAARIRAGYSQKQLGMLVGMDEFSASARMNQYERERHSPNMRTSQQLAMVLQVPMAYLYCPEDELAELILQVSSLTPEFKKELTRFIEQLLAAQGALGRQPVRTRSEL
;
A
#
# COMPACT_ATOMS: atom_id res chain seq x y z
N MET A 1 -5.55 9.80 -3.77
CA MET A 1 -4.68 9.33 -2.68
C MET A 1 -5.51 9.33 -1.43
N LEU A 2 -5.39 8.30 -0.59
CA LEU A 2 -6.11 8.25 0.69
C LEU A 2 -5.37 9.05 1.75
N GLY A 3 -6.06 10.03 2.34
CA GLY A 3 -5.51 10.92 3.34
C GLY A 3 -5.13 10.19 4.63
N THR A 4 -5.88 9.16 4.99
CA THR A 4 -5.57 8.26 6.12
C THR A 4 -4.23 7.54 5.91
N ARG A 5 -3.96 7.03 4.71
CA ARG A 5 -2.69 6.34 4.36
C ARG A 5 -1.52 7.32 4.32
N LEU A 6 -1.71 8.50 3.74
CA LEU A 6 -0.70 9.56 3.75
C LEU A 6 -0.33 9.96 5.18
N LYS A 7 -1.33 10.20 6.03
CA LYS A 7 -1.13 10.57 7.43
C LYS A 7 -0.42 9.45 8.21
N ALA A 8 -0.83 8.20 8.03
CA ALA A 8 -0.22 7.05 8.68
C ALA A 8 1.26 6.89 8.29
N ALA A 9 1.58 6.95 6.99
CA ALA A 9 2.97 6.91 6.51
C ALA A 9 3.79 8.08 7.06
N ARG A 10 3.23 9.29 7.06
CA ARG A 10 3.90 10.49 7.59
C ARG A 10 4.26 10.33 9.07
N ILE A 11 3.31 9.88 9.88
CA ILE A 11 3.54 9.66 11.32
C ILE A 11 4.59 8.58 11.55
N ARG A 12 4.51 7.46 10.80
CA ARG A 12 5.52 6.38 10.84
C ARG A 12 6.92 6.87 10.52
N ALA A 13 7.04 7.80 9.57
CA ALA A 13 8.31 8.42 9.18
C ALA A 13 8.78 9.56 10.12
N GLY A 14 7.97 9.94 11.13
CA GLY A 14 8.33 10.98 12.10
C GLY A 14 8.28 12.42 11.56
N TYR A 15 7.57 12.67 10.46
CA TYR A 15 7.49 14.01 9.87
C TYR A 15 6.25 14.79 10.33
N SER A 16 6.40 16.08 10.58
CA SER A 16 5.27 17.02 10.56
C SER A 16 4.76 17.24 9.13
N GLN A 17 3.54 17.76 8.99
CA GLN A 17 2.99 18.14 7.68
C GLN A 17 3.91 19.15 6.96
N LYS A 18 4.43 20.15 7.68
CA LYS A 18 5.37 21.14 7.12
C LYS A 18 6.64 20.47 6.61
N GLN A 19 7.28 19.62 7.42
CA GLN A 19 8.50 18.90 7.03
C GLN A 19 8.29 18.04 5.78
N LEU A 20 7.21 17.24 5.74
CA LEU A 20 6.90 16.40 4.57
C LEU A 20 6.70 17.26 3.31
N GLY A 21 5.95 18.36 3.42
CA GLY A 21 5.74 19.28 2.30
C GLY A 21 7.03 19.88 1.76
N MET A 22 7.94 20.31 2.65
CA MET A 22 9.25 20.84 2.24
C MET A 22 10.14 19.76 1.60
N LEU A 23 10.13 18.53 2.13
CA LEU A 23 10.91 17.41 1.58
C LEU A 23 10.48 17.02 0.15
N VAL A 24 9.22 17.25 -0.23
CA VAL A 24 8.74 17.06 -1.61
C VAL A 24 8.84 18.33 -2.47
N GLY A 25 9.57 19.35 -2.00
CA GLY A 25 9.87 20.57 -2.76
C GLY A 25 8.76 21.62 -2.77
N MET A 26 7.86 21.62 -1.78
CA MET A 26 6.89 22.71 -1.63
C MET A 26 7.51 23.92 -0.93
N ASP A 27 7.00 25.10 -1.28
CA ASP A 27 7.33 26.34 -0.59
C ASP A 27 7.00 26.27 0.91
N GLU A 28 7.90 26.78 1.74
CA GLU A 28 7.85 26.68 3.21
C GLU A 28 6.54 27.21 3.80
N PHE A 29 6.01 28.32 3.26
CA PHE A 29 4.81 28.98 3.76
C PHE A 29 3.53 28.24 3.32
N SER A 30 3.59 27.46 2.24
CA SER A 30 2.46 26.69 1.72
C SER A 30 2.46 25.21 2.11
N ALA A 31 3.61 24.66 2.52
CA ALA A 31 3.84 23.23 2.72
C ALA A 31 2.83 22.58 3.69
N SER A 32 2.61 23.18 4.87
CA SER A 32 1.67 22.64 5.87
C SER A 32 0.23 22.64 5.36
N ALA A 33 -0.21 23.75 4.74
CA ALA A 33 -1.55 23.91 4.20
C ALA A 33 -1.83 22.89 3.09
N ARG A 34 -0.89 22.69 2.16
CA ARG A 34 -1.01 21.71 1.08
C ARG A 34 -1.04 20.28 1.58
N MET A 35 -0.16 19.91 2.52
CA MET A 35 -0.19 18.57 3.12
C MET A 35 -1.50 18.32 3.87
N ASN A 36 -2.00 19.30 4.62
CA ASN A 36 -3.30 19.19 5.28
C ASN A 36 -4.46 19.01 4.29
N GLN A 37 -4.42 19.68 3.13
CA GLN A 37 -5.43 19.49 2.08
C GLN A 37 -5.40 18.06 1.51
N TYR A 38 -4.20 17.48 1.33
CA TYR A 38 -4.04 16.10 0.89
C TYR A 38 -4.50 15.09 1.96
N GLU A 39 -4.11 15.27 3.21
CA GLU A 39 -4.52 14.38 4.32
C GLU A 39 -6.03 14.43 4.61
N ARG A 40 -6.69 15.54 4.27
CA ARG A 40 -8.14 15.69 4.35
C ARG A 40 -8.86 15.35 3.06
N GLU A 41 -8.13 14.89 2.04
CA GLU A 41 -8.65 14.54 0.72
C GLU A 41 -9.41 15.68 0.02
N ARG A 42 -9.20 16.93 0.45
CA ARG A 42 -9.79 18.12 -0.19
C ARG A 42 -9.18 18.37 -1.57
N HIS A 43 -7.89 18.08 -1.70
CA HIS A 43 -7.19 18.08 -2.97
C HIS A 43 -6.45 16.75 -3.12
N SER A 44 -6.33 16.30 -4.37
CA SER A 44 -5.53 15.13 -4.70
C SER A 44 -4.20 15.55 -5.31
N PRO A 45 -3.06 15.00 -4.84
CA PRO A 45 -1.80 15.15 -5.54
C PRO A 45 -1.86 14.49 -6.91
N ASN A 46 -1.16 15.06 -7.90
CA ASN A 46 -0.94 14.40 -9.18
C ASN A 46 0.04 13.21 -9.02
N MET A 47 0.16 12.39 -10.05
CA MET A 47 1.00 11.18 -10.01
C MET A 47 2.45 11.46 -9.63
N ARG A 48 3.05 12.55 -10.16
CA ARG A 48 4.43 12.93 -9.85
C ARG A 48 4.59 13.25 -8.36
N THR A 49 3.70 14.08 -7.80
CA THR A 49 3.71 14.41 -6.38
C THR A 49 3.47 13.16 -5.51
N SER A 50 2.58 12.27 -5.93
CA SER A 50 2.35 11.00 -5.23
C SER A 50 3.59 10.10 -5.20
N GLN A 51 4.35 10.04 -6.30
CA GLN A 51 5.63 9.30 -6.34
C GLN A 51 6.68 9.92 -5.42
N GLN A 52 6.80 11.26 -5.42
CA GLN A 52 7.72 11.98 -4.52
C GLN A 52 7.37 11.74 -3.04
N LEU A 53 6.08 11.81 -2.70
CA LEU A 53 5.60 11.51 -1.34
C LEU A 53 5.95 10.08 -0.94
N ALA A 54 5.67 9.09 -1.80
CA ALA A 54 6.00 7.69 -1.53
C ALA A 54 7.51 7.48 -1.30
N MET A 55 8.35 8.11 -2.12
CA MET A 55 9.81 8.05 -1.99
C MET A 55 10.30 8.64 -0.66
N VAL A 56 9.84 9.85 -0.30
CA VAL A 56 10.22 10.50 0.97
C VAL A 56 9.74 9.71 2.18
N LEU A 57 8.56 9.12 2.08
CA LEU A 57 7.94 8.33 3.15
C LEU A 57 8.45 6.89 3.23
N GLN A 58 9.29 6.47 2.27
CA GLN A 58 9.82 5.10 2.17
C GLN A 58 8.72 4.03 2.21
N VAL A 59 7.62 4.27 1.48
CA VAL A 59 6.51 3.33 1.32
C VAL A 59 6.22 3.10 -0.16
N PRO A 60 5.74 1.92 -0.58
CA PRO A 60 5.25 1.73 -1.93
C PRO A 60 4.15 2.72 -2.26
N MET A 61 4.16 3.30 -3.46
CA MET A 61 3.11 4.22 -3.90
C MET A 61 1.71 3.61 -3.78
N ALA A 62 1.57 2.30 -4.04
CA ALA A 62 0.32 1.55 -3.90
C ALA A 62 -0.30 1.67 -2.49
N TYR A 63 0.53 1.73 -1.44
CA TYR A 63 0.05 1.89 -0.06
C TYR A 63 -0.78 3.17 0.10
N LEU A 64 -0.38 4.26 -0.55
CA LEU A 64 -1.07 5.56 -0.49
C LEU A 64 -2.45 5.55 -1.16
N TYR A 65 -2.78 4.48 -1.87
CA TYR A 65 -4.02 4.31 -2.63
C TYR A 65 -4.80 3.04 -2.24
N CYS A 66 -4.35 2.27 -1.24
CA CYS A 66 -5.02 1.03 -0.82
C CYS A 66 -6.07 1.31 0.29
N PRO A 67 -7.38 1.17 -0.01
CA PRO A 67 -8.42 1.37 0.99
C PRO A 67 -8.52 0.21 1.98
N GLU A 68 -8.23 -1.02 1.58
CA GLU A 68 -8.34 -2.20 2.44
C GLU A 68 -7.20 -2.23 3.47
N ASP A 69 -7.53 -2.19 4.76
CA ASP A 69 -6.52 -2.13 5.84
C ASP A 69 -5.56 -3.33 5.83
N GLU A 70 -6.09 -4.54 5.66
CA GLU A 70 -5.29 -5.77 5.63
C GLU A 70 -4.32 -5.79 4.44
N LEU A 71 -4.80 -5.39 3.25
CA LEU A 71 -3.96 -5.32 2.05
C LEU A 71 -2.92 -4.20 2.15
N ALA A 72 -3.28 -3.06 2.75
CA ALA A 72 -2.36 -1.95 2.95
C ALA A 72 -1.19 -2.36 3.87
N GLU A 73 -1.48 -3.09 4.95
CA GLU A 73 -0.44 -3.62 5.83
C GLU A 73 0.42 -4.67 5.10
N LEU A 74 -0.20 -5.55 4.32
CA LEU A 74 0.52 -6.53 3.51
C LEU A 74 1.47 -5.85 2.51
N ILE A 75 1.05 -4.77 1.83
CA ILE A 75 1.91 -4.00 0.93
C ILE A 75 3.16 -3.49 1.66
N LEU A 76 3.01 -2.96 2.88
CA LEU A 76 4.16 -2.50 3.67
C LEU A 76 5.07 -3.66 4.06
N GLN A 77 4.51 -4.74 4.59
CA GLN A 77 5.27 -5.93 5.01
C GLN A 77 6.07 -6.51 3.84
N VAL A 78 5.40 -6.80 2.72
CA VAL A 78 6.05 -7.33 1.51
C VAL A 78 7.12 -6.39 1.00
N SER A 79 6.90 -5.07 1.04
CA SER A 79 7.90 -4.11 0.57
C SER A 79 9.20 -4.14 1.37
N SER A 80 9.11 -4.39 2.68
CA SER A 80 10.25 -4.45 3.61
C SER A 80 11.08 -5.73 3.51
N LEU A 81 10.58 -6.78 2.86
CA LEU A 81 11.30 -8.04 2.69
C LEU A 81 12.52 -7.88 1.76
N THR A 82 13.56 -8.66 2.05
CA THR A 82 14.71 -8.81 1.16
C THR A 82 14.29 -9.51 -0.15
N PRO A 83 15.08 -9.39 -1.24
CA PRO A 83 14.79 -10.09 -2.49
C PRO A 83 14.63 -11.61 -2.32
N GLU A 84 15.40 -12.22 -1.42
CA GLU A 84 15.35 -13.65 -1.12
C GLU A 84 14.00 -14.02 -0.48
N PHE A 85 13.59 -13.31 0.58
CA PHE A 85 12.31 -13.56 1.24
C PHE A 85 11.10 -13.22 0.36
N LYS A 86 11.22 -12.25 -0.56
CA LYS A 86 10.17 -12.00 -1.56
C LYS A 86 9.95 -13.21 -2.46
N LYS A 87 11.02 -13.89 -2.89
CA LYS A 87 10.91 -15.13 -3.70
C LYS A 87 10.25 -16.26 -2.91
N GLU A 88 10.62 -16.42 -1.64
CA GLU A 88 10.01 -17.43 -0.78
C GLU A 88 8.52 -17.16 -0.55
N LEU A 89 8.15 -15.90 -0.29
CA LEU A 89 6.76 -15.50 -0.15
C LEU A 89 5.95 -15.79 -1.42
N THR A 90 6.47 -15.41 -2.60
CA THR A 90 5.79 -15.69 -3.87
C THR A 90 5.56 -17.19 -4.06
N ARG A 91 6.57 -18.02 -3.79
CA ARG A 91 6.45 -19.49 -3.85
C ARG A 91 5.37 -20.00 -2.89
N PHE A 92 5.33 -19.48 -1.67
CA PHE A 92 4.33 -19.88 -0.68
C PHE A 92 2.91 -19.50 -1.12
N ILE A 93 2.72 -18.29 -1.64
CA ILE A 93 1.43 -17.83 -2.19
C ILE A 93 0.99 -18.74 -3.34
N GLU A 94 1.89 -19.06 -4.28
CA GLU A 94 1.60 -19.98 -5.40
C GLU A 94 1.17 -21.37 -4.91
N GLN A 95 1.82 -21.91 -3.88
CA GLN A 95 1.45 -23.19 -3.27
C GLN A 95 0.05 -23.14 -2.63
N LEU A 96 -0.27 -22.07 -1.89
CA LEU A 96 -1.58 -21.89 -1.28
C LEU A 96 -2.68 -21.78 -2.35
N LEU A 97 -2.44 -21.01 -3.41
CA LEU A 97 -3.39 -20.87 -4.52
C LEU A 97 -3.63 -22.20 -5.24
N ALA A 98 -2.57 -23.00 -5.45
CA ALA A 98 -2.69 -24.33 -6.04
C ALA A 98 -3.52 -25.28 -5.15
N ALA A 99 -3.29 -25.26 -3.83
CA ALA A 99 -4.05 -26.08 -2.88
C ALA A 99 -5.53 -25.66 -2.82
N GLN A 100 -5.81 -24.35 -2.78
CA GLN A 100 -7.17 -23.81 -2.78
C GLN A 100 -7.92 -24.16 -4.08
N GLY A 101 -7.25 -24.08 -5.23
CA GLY A 101 -7.80 -24.49 -6.52
C GLY A 101 -8.10 -25.99 -6.62
N ALA A 102 -7.31 -26.83 -5.95
CA ALA A 102 -7.55 -28.28 -5.88
C ALA A 102 -8.78 -28.63 -5.01
N LEU A 103 -8.99 -27.90 -3.90
CA LEU A 103 -10.17 -28.05 -3.03
C LEU A 103 -11.48 -27.63 -3.72
N GLY A 104 -11.44 -26.66 -4.64
CA GLY A 104 -12.60 -26.22 -5.44
C GLY A 104 -13.01 -27.15 -6.59
N ARG A 105 -12.24 -28.22 -6.86
CA ARG A 105 -12.48 -29.20 -7.94
C ARG A 105 -12.81 -30.59 -7.42
N GLN A 106 -13.55 -30.73 -6.32
CA GLN A 106 -14.14 -32.04 -6.02
C GLN A 106 -15.17 -32.40 -7.10
N PRO A 107 -15.05 -33.54 -7.80
CA PRO A 107 -16.06 -33.96 -8.74
C PRO A 107 -17.38 -34.13 -7.99
N VAL A 108 -18.43 -33.47 -8.48
CA VAL A 108 -19.80 -33.76 -8.08
C VAL A 108 -19.99 -35.26 -8.26
N ARG A 109 -20.15 -36.01 -7.16
CA ARG A 109 -20.50 -37.43 -7.23
C ARG A 109 -21.87 -37.52 -7.89
N THR A 110 -21.90 -37.83 -9.18
CA THR A 110 -23.14 -38.16 -9.86
C THR A 110 -23.69 -39.45 -9.27
N ARG A 111 -24.81 -39.34 -8.56
CA ARG A 111 -25.67 -40.47 -8.19
C ARG A 111 -26.19 -41.10 -9.48
N SER A 112 -25.49 -42.10 -10.01
CA SER A 112 -26.03 -43.01 -11.02
C SER A 112 -25.19 -44.28 -11.13
N GLU A 113 -25.02 -44.98 -10.01
CA GLU A 113 -24.70 -46.41 -9.99
C GLU A 113 -25.44 -47.05 -8.80
N LEU A 114 -26.77 -47.08 -8.88
CA LEU A 114 -27.67 -48.01 -8.19
C LEU A 114 -28.92 -48.18 -9.06
#